data_AF-A0A659QWN1-F1
#
_entry.id   AF-A0A659QWN1-F1
#
_cell.length_a   1.000
_cell.length_b   1.000
_cell.length_c   1.000
_cell.angle_alpha   90.00
_cell.angle_beta   90.00
_cell.angle_gamma   90.00
#
_symmetry.space_group_name_H-M   'P 1'
#
loop_
_entity.id
_entity.type
_entity.pdbx_description
1 polymer ?
#
loop_
_entity_poly.entity_id
_entity_poly.type
_entity_poly.pdbx_seq_one_letter_code
_entity_poly.pdbx_strand_id
1 'polypeptide(L)'
;LLFLLGDDFRRLTLGVAGWLRYVGVIDEQGKTIDVVDPLLAQYQAIHQQYQTPEERVRGLLAIESIFGSDLPKNHEFVQAVTDAYQQLLQNGAKATVEALAK
;
A
#
# COMPACT_ATOMS: atom_id res chain seq x y z
N LEU A 1 -15.14 8.44 -17.38
CA LEU A 1 -14.47 7.12 -17.35
C LEU A 1 -13.18 7.13 -18.19
N LEU A 2 -12.35 8.18 -18.08
CA LEU A 2 -11.18 8.38 -18.95
C LEU A 2 -10.03 9.17 -18.28
N PHE A 3 -9.93 9.13 -16.94
CA PHE A 3 -8.90 9.88 -16.19
C PHE A 3 -7.75 9.02 -15.64
N LEU A 4 -7.70 7.72 -15.97
CA LEU A 4 -6.71 6.78 -15.42
C LEU A 4 -5.84 6.09 -16.49
N LEU A 5 -5.53 6.78 -17.59
CA LEU A 5 -4.65 6.21 -18.63
C LEU A 5 -3.38 7.03 -18.75
N GLY A 6 -2.31 6.51 -18.15
CA GLY A 6 -0.93 6.86 -18.47
C GLY A 6 -0.15 7.54 -17.35
N ASP A 7 0.89 6.84 -16.88
CA ASP A 7 1.95 7.25 -15.94
C ASP A 7 1.58 7.78 -14.54
N ASP A 8 0.60 8.67 -14.44
CA ASP A 8 0.19 9.34 -13.20
C ASP A 8 -0.37 8.34 -12.18
N PHE A 9 -1.15 7.38 -12.70
CA PHE A 9 -1.74 6.31 -11.89
C PHE A 9 -0.69 5.44 -11.19
N ARG A 10 0.46 5.16 -11.84
CA ARG A 10 1.53 4.32 -11.27
C ARG A 10 2.23 4.98 -10.08
N ARG A 11 2.38 6.30 -10.14
CA ARG A 11 3.01 7.09 -9.07
C ARG A 11 2.08 7.19 -7.87
N LEU A 12 0.78 7.38 -8.12
CA LEU A 12 -0.23 7.39 -7.06
C LEU A 12 -0.35 6.03 -6.38
N THR A 13 -0.39 4.93 -7.13
CA THR A 13 -0.48 3.58 -6.54
C THR A 13 0.79 3.23 -5.77
N LEU A 14 1.98 3.69 -6.20
CA LEU A 14 3.19 3.58 -5.40
C LEU A 14 3.11 4.39 -4.09
N GLY A 15 2.57 5.62 -4.15
CA GLY A 15 2.35 6.42 -2.94
C GLY A 15 1.44 5.71 -1.94
N VAL A 16 0.33 5.13 -2.41
CA VAL A 16 -0.57 4.30 -1.59
C VAL A 16 0.18 3.10 -1.03
N ALA A 17 0.91 2.36 -1.86
CA ALA A 17 1.70 1.20 -1.42
C ALA A 17 2.76 1.57 -0.38
N GLY A 18 3.39 2.73 -0.51
CA GLY A 18 4.33 3.28 0.47
C GLY A 18 3.67 3.53 1.82
N TRP A 19 2.46 4.12 1.81
CA TRP A 19 1.67 4.29 3.03
C TRP A 19 1.29 2.94 3.66
N LEU A 20 0.84 1.96 2.86
CA LEU A 20 0.55 0.59 3.34
C LEU A 20 1.77 -0.05 4.02
N ARG A 21 2.96 0.16 3.45
CA ARG A 21 4.22 -0.37 3.98
C ARG A 21 4.63 0.32 5.28
N TYR A 22 4.35 1.62 5.41
CA TYR A 22 4.64 2.42 6.59
C TYR A 22 3.75 2.03 7.78
N VAL A 23 2.44 1.85 7.57
CA VAL A 23 1.49 1.48 8.64
C VAL A 23 1.68 0.05 9.15
N GLY A 24 2.53 -0.76 8.51
CA GLY A 24 2.99 -2.06 9.00
C GLY A 24 3.94 -1.98 10.20
N VAL A 25 4.30 -0.77 10.66
CA VAL A 25 5.02 -0.48 11.92
C VAL A 25 6.45 -1.05 12.00
N ILE A 26 6.91 -1.80 11.01
CA ILE A 26 8.29 -2.29 10.90
C ILE A 26 8.91 -1.66 9.68
N ASP A 27 10.07 -1.01 9.77
CA ASP A 27 10.75 -0.43 8.60
C ASP A 27 11.49 -1.48 7.75
N GLU A 28 12.29 -1.05 6.78
CA GLU A 28 13.08 -1.94 5.91
C GLU A 28 14.27 -2.59 6.64
N GLN A 29 14.66 -2.05 7.80
CA GLN A 29 15.78 -2.53 8.63
C GLN A 29 15.29 -3.40 9.80
N GLY A 30 13.98 -3.68 9.87
CA GLY A 30 13.38 -4.47 10.95
C GLY A 30 13.12 -3.68 12.23
N LYS A 31 13.24 -2.35 12.21
CA LYS A 31 13.00 -1.48 13.37
C LYS A 31 11.54 -1.07 13.45
N THR A 32 11.01 -0.99 14.67
CA THR A 32 9.68 -0.47 14.91
C THR A 32 9.60 1.03 14.58
N ILE A 33 8.63 1.40 13.76
CA ILE A 33 8.25 2.78 13.45
C ILE A 33 7.23 3.22 14.50
N ASP A 34 7.44 4.38 15.12
CA ASP A 34 6.42 4.98 15.97
C ASP A 34 5.36 5.67 15.08
N VAL A 35 4.24 4.99 14.86
CA VAL A 35 3.15 5.47 14.01
C VAL A 35 2.12 6.17 14.90
N VAL A 36 2.02 7.49 14.77
CA VAL A 36 1.02 8.29 15.49
C VAL A 36 -0.25 8.40 14.63
N ASP A 37 -1.11 7.38 14.69
CA ASP A 37 -2.38 7.32 13.96
C ASP A 37 -3.51 6.74 14.87
N PRO A 38 -4.69 7.38 14.95
CA PRO A 38 -5.83 6.85 15.70
C PRO A 38 -6.27 5.44 15.30
N LEU A 39 -6.01 5.04 14.05
CA LEU A 39 -6.36 3.74 13.49
C LEU A 39 -5.23 2.71 13.61
N LEU A 40 -4.13 3.03 14.32
CA LEU A 40 -2.98 2.13 14.48
C LEU A 40 -3.39 0.71 14.90
N ALA A 41 -4.31 0.59 15.87
CA ALA A 41 -4.80 -0.71 16.34
C ALA A 41 -5.48 -1.51 15.22
N GLN A 42 -6.21 -0.85 14.32
CA GLN A 42 -6.85 -1.48 13.17
C GLN A 42 -5.81 -1.96 12.16
N TYR A 43 -4.78 -1.15 11.85
CA TYR A 43 -3.70 -1.56 10.95
C TYR A 43 -2.93 -2.75 11.51
N GLN A 44 -2.64 -2.76 12.81
CA GLN A 44 -1.97 -3.87 13.50
C GLN A 44 -2.81 -5.14 13.46
N ALA A 45 -4.12 -5.06 13.71
CA ALA A 45 -5.02 -6.19 13.62
C ALA A 45 -5.02 -6.80 12.20
N ILE A 46 -5.05 -5.97 11.15
CA ILE A 46 -4.97 -6.43 9.75
C ILE A 46 -3.64 -7.14 9.48
N HIS A 47 -2.51 -6.58 9.94
CA HIS A 47 -1.18 -7.19 9.76
C HIS A 47 -1.00 -8.50 10.53
N GLN A 48 -1.67 -8.66 11.67
CA GLN A 48 -1.69 -9.89 12.46
C GLN A 48 -2.60 -10.96 11.84
N GLN A 49 -3.75 -10.55 11.30
CA GLN A 49 -4.72 -11.46 10.69
C GLN A 49 -4.20 -12.03 9.36
N TYR A 50 -3.55 -11.21 8.54
CA TYR A 50 -3.13 -11.57 7.19
C TYR A 50 -1.63 -11.77 7.09
N GLN A 51 -1.21 -12.87 6.45
CA GLN A 51 0.20 -13.24 6.33
C GLN A 51 0.80 -12.82 5.00
N THR A 52 0.00 -12.80 3.94
CA THR A 52 0.49 -12.50 2.59
C THR A 52 0.42 -10.99 2.30
N PRO A 53 1.34 -10.46 1.45
CA PRO A 53 1.28 -9.07 1.00
C PRO A 53 -0.06 -8.70 0.37
N GLU A 54 -0.64 -9.59 -0.43
CA GLU A 54 -1.87 -9.35 -1.18
C GLU A 54 -3.09 -9.27 -0.25
N GLU A 55 -3.15 -10.13 0.76
CA GLU A 55 -4.20 -10.08 1.77
C GLU A 55 -4.11 -8.82 2.63
N ARG A 56 -2.89 -8.41 3.00
CA ARG A 56 -2.68 -7.16 3.76
C ARG A 56 -3.09 -5.93 2.95
N VAL A 57 -2.73 -5.88 1.68
CA VAL A 57 -3.18 -4.80 0.78
C VAL A 57 -4.70 -4.76 0.72
N ARG A 58 -5.37 -5.90 0.50
CA ARG A 58 -6.85 -5.95 0.48
C ARG A 58 -7.46 -5.53 1.81
N GLY A 59 -6.93 -6.00 2.94
CA GLY A 59 -7.44 -5.67 4.26
C GLY A 59 -7.31 -4.18 4.58
N LEU A 60 -6.18 -3.57 4.24
CA LEU A 60 -5.95 -2.14 4.44
C LEU A 60 -6.77 -1.27 3.48
N LEU A 61 -6.90 -1.68 2.21
CA LEU A 61 -7.76 -0.98 1.26
C LEU A 61 -9.24 -1.08 1.65
N ALA A 62 -9.66 -2.13 2.35
CA ALA A 62 -11.03 -2.28 2.84
C ALA A 62 -11.42 -1.32 3.99
N ILE A 63 -10.50 -0.48 4.47
CA ILE A 63 -10.80 0.54 5.47
C ILE A 63 -11.59 1.68 4.81
N GLU A 64 -12.92 1.62 4.94
CA GLU A 64 -13.86 2.52 4.28
C GLU A 64 -13.63 4.00 4.65
N SER A 65 -13.21 4.30 5.87
CA SER A 65 -12.89 5.66 6.30
C SER A 65 -11.71 6.30 5.56
N ILE A 66 -10.89 5.49 4.87
CA ILE A 66 -9.70 5.94 4.12
C ILE A 66 -9.96 5.86 2.61
N PHE A 67 -10.45 4.71 2.13
CA PHE A 67 -10.55 4.43 0.69
C PHE A 67 -11.98 4.42 0.15
N GLY A 68 -12.98 4.68 0.99
CA GLY A 68 -14.38 4.57 0.61
C GLY A 68 -14.76 3.12 0.23
N SER A 69 -15.87 2.99 -0.49
CA SER A 69 -16.42 1.68 -0.89
C SER A 69 -16.27 1.37 -2.38
N ASP A 70 -15.70 2.29 -3.15
CA ASP A 70 -15.52 2.23 -4.60
C ASP A 70 -14.10 1.76 -4.99
N LEU A 71 -13.04 2.33 -4.37
CA LEU A 71 -11.65 1.97 -4.69
C LEU A 71 -11.33 0.50 -4.44
N PRO A 72 -11.77 -0.15 -3.34
CA PRO A 72 -11.48 -1.58 -3.11
C PRO A 72 -12.17 -2.50 -4.12
N LYS A 73 -13.19 -2.01 -4.84
CA LYS A 73 -13.89 -2.75 -5.90
C LYS A 73 -13.25 -2.55 -7.28
N ASN A 74 -12.36 -1.58 -7.42
CA ASN A 74 -11.62 -1.37 -8.66
C ASN A 74 -10.44 -2.35 -8.72
N HIS A 75 -10.63 -3.45 -9.46
CA HIS A 75 -9.63 -4.50 -9.62
C HIS A 75 -8.28 -3.99 -10.16
N GLU A 76 -8.30 -3.05 -11.11
CA GLU A 76 -7.08 -2.49 -11.69
C GLU A 76 -6.29 -1.69 -10.65
N PHE A 77 -6.99 -0.91 -9.82
CA PHE A 77 -6.37 -0.18 -8.70
C PHE A 77 -5.79 -1.11 -7.65
N VAL A 78 -6.57 -2.08 -7.18
CA VAL A 78 -6.11 -3.06 -6.18
C VAL A 78 -4.88 -3.80 -6.69
N GLN A 79 -4.89 -4.22 -7.96
CA GLN A 79 -3.74 -4.90 -8.56
C GLN A 79 -2.52 -3.97 -8.64
N ALA A 80 -2.68 -2.75 -9.14
CA ALA A 80 -1.57 -1.80 -9.25
C ALA A 80 -0.94 -1.43 -7.90
N VAL A 81 -1.75 -1.29 -6.83
CA VAL A 81 -1.26 -1.09 -5.46
C VAL A 81 -0.55 -2.33 -4.94
N THR A 82 -1.09 -3.52 -5.22
CA THR A 82 -0.48 -4.79 -4.80
C THR A 82 0.89 -4.98 -5.44
N ASP A 83 1.00 -4.75 -6.75
CA ASP A 83 2.26 -4.88 -7.49
C ASP A 83 3.31 -3.88 -6.97
N ALA A 84 2.92 -2.63 -6.73
CA ALA A 84 3.80 -1.62 -6.15
C ALA A 84 4.24 -2.00 -4.73
N TYR A 85 3.33 -2.54 -3.91
CA TYR A 85 3.62 -2.98 -2.55
C TYR A 85 4.61 -4.15 -2.52
N GLN A 86 4.45 -5.14 -3.41
CA GLN A 86 5.41 -6.22 -3.57
C GLN A 86 6.79 -5.70 -4.00
N GLN A 87 6.85 -4.74 -4.92
CA GLN A 87 8.11 -4.14 -5.34
C GLN A 87 8.82 -3.43 -4.18
N LEU A 88 8.07 -2.73 -3.32
CA LEU A 88 8.62 -2.11 -2.11
C LEU A 88 9.20 -3.15 -1.15
N LEU A 89 8.50 -4.28 -0.95
CA LEU A 89 8.99 -5.36 -0.09
C LEU A 89 10.26 -6.02 -0.63
N GLN A 90 10.37 -6.16 -1.95
CA GLN A 90 11.49 -6.86 -2.59
C GLN A 90 12.72 -5.97 -2.77
N ASN A 91 12.53 -4.72 -3.16
CA ASN A 91 13.61 -3.85 -3.64
C ASN A 91 13.88 -2.65 -2.71
N GLY A 92 12.99 -2.37 -1.76
CA GLY A 92 13.03 -1.17 -0.93
C GLY A 92 12.58 0.10 -1.68
N ALA A 93 12.16 1.11 -0.93
CA ALA A 93 11.49 2.29 -1.44
C ALA A 93 12.31 3.07 -2.47
N LYS A 94 13.62 3.21 -2.23
CA LYS A 94 14.51 3.95 -3.13
C LYS A 94 14.56 3.33 -4.52
N ALA A 95 14.80 2.02 -4.61
CA ALA A 95 14.92 1.33 -5.88
C ALA A 95 13.59 1.30 -6.64
N THR A 96 12.46 1.15 -5.93
CA THR A 96 11.12 1.18 -6.55
C THR A 96 10.79 2.54 -7.14
N VAL A 97 11.14 3.64 -6.47
CA VAL A 97 10.96 5.00 -7.02
C VAL A 97 11.85 5.22 -8.25
N GLU A 98 13.11 4.79 -8.20
CA GLU A 98 14.04 4.90 -9.33
C GLU A 98 13.56 4.11 -10.56
N ALA A 99 12.89 2.98 -10.36
CA ALA A 99 12.33 2.17 -11.45
C ALA A 99 11.14 2.85 -12.16
N LEU A 100 10.40 3.74 -11.47
CA LEU A 100 9.31 4.53 -12.05
C LEU A 100 9.76 5.85 -12.69
N ALA A 101 10.99 6.28 -12.44
CA ALA A 101 11.55 7.51 -12.98
C ALA A 101 12.13 7.35 -14.40
N LYS A 102 12.13 6.12 -14.94
CA LYS A 102 12.62 5.76 -16.28
C LYS A 102 11.45 5.57 -17.24
#